data_AF-A0A7S3DM39-F1
#
_entry.id   AF-A0A7S3DM39-F1
#
_cell.length_a   1.000
_cell.length_b   1.000
_cell.length_c   1.000
_cell.angle_alpha   90.00
_cell.angle_beta   90.00
_cell.angle_gamma   90.00
#
_symmetry.space_group_name_H-M   'P 1'
#
loop_
_entity.id
_entity.type
_entity.pdbx_description
1 polymer ?
#
loop_
_entity_poly.entity_id
_entity_poly.type
_entity_poly.pdbx_seq_one_letter_code
_entity_poly.pdbx_strand_id
1 'polypeptide(L)'
;EFPFVVLPDFETLGQGVRAQSGIEVFSFAPYVWPDQVSAWLNFSHANADWWIEQSRATVAASIANADQNLAVSVSDYLPGPISPVIFDAGEDTVPHPFYAPIWQQSPPPFANWVVNFDWLSISLHLLALDAMVELRHAVLTVVHDLSYIGDSGLNQKDHEAYHASLVNWQKEGTNTTWEHPHCVLQEPVFREVNNEASDIVGHVEASIAWDAYLVGLLPEGVRGITVVLENSCGQAFSYDLDGNSAFYRGSGDFHDPSFDKMVKSVPFYDFQDVERATETKGHCLYSFLIYPTREFEDEYRS
;
A
#
# COMPACT_ATOMS: atom_id res chain seq x y z
N GLU A 1 8.27 27.19 2.28
CA GLU A 1 6.81 27.41 2.19
C GLU A 1 6.22 26.17 1.55
N PHE A 2 5.08 25.68 2.03
CA PHE A 2 4.43 24.49 1.45
C PHE A 2 4.01 24.78 -0.01
N PRO A 3 4.17 23.87 -0.98
CA PRO A 3 4.55 22.45 -0.87
C PRO A 3 6.07 22.16 -0.83
N PHE A 4 6.93 23.18 -0.87
CA PHE A 4 8.39 23.05 -0.99
C PHE A 4 9.04 22.66 0.35
N VAL A 5 8.87 21.41 0.75
CA VAL A 5 9.39 20.84 2.01
C VAL A 5 10.12 19.53 1.76
N VAL A 6 11.26 19.33 2.43
CA VAL A 6 11.92 18.04 2.53
C VAL A 6 11.83 17.60 3.98
N LEU A 7 11.20 16.46 4.23
CA LEU A 7 11.16 15.85 5.55
C LEU A 7 12.51 15.16 5.79
N PRO A 8 13.31 15.60 6.77
CA PRO A 8 14.55 14.92 7.12
C PRO A 8 14.23 13.54 7.68
N ASP A 9 15.13 12.58 7.44
CA ASP A 9 15.03 11.22 8.00
C ASP A 9 13.74 10.48 7.63
N PHE A 10 13.14 10.85 6.48
CA PHE A 10 11.90 10.25 5.98
C PHE A 10 11.97 8.72 5.92
N GLU A 11 13.10 8.16 5.48
CA GLU A 11 13.28 6.71 5.45
C GLU A 11 13.31 6.07 6.84
N THR A 12 13.84 6.74 7.85
CA THR A 12 13.85 6.19 9.22
C THR A 12 12.43 6.05 9.73
N LEU A 13 11.59 7.07 9.51
CA LEU A 13 10.18 7.03 9.88
C LEU A 13 9.41 6.01 9.02
N GLY A 14 9.59 6.08 7.69
CA GLY A 14 8.90 5.22 6.74
C GLY A 14 9.23 3.75 6.94
N GLN A 15 10.49 3.38 7.20
CA GLN A 15 10.88 2.00 7.52
C GLN A 15 10.18 1.52 8.79
N GLY A 16 10.08 2.37 9.81
CA GLY A 16 9.35 2.08 11.04
C GLY A 16 7.87 1.82 10.79
N VAL A 17 7.22 2.65 9.95
CA VAL A 17 5.82 2.45 9.54
C VAL A 17 5.67 1.13 8.80
N ARG A 18 6.45 0.90 7.73
CA ARG A 18 6.39 -0.35 6.94
C ARG A 18 6.55 -1.59 7.80
N ALA A 19 7.53 -1.61 8.69
CA ALA A 19 7.80 -2.75 9.56
C ALA A 19 6.66 -3.02 10.56
N GLN A 20 5.93 -1.99 10.99
CA GLN A 20 4.85 -2.13 11.98
C GLN A 20 3.49 -2.41 11.35
N SER A 21 3.22 -1.87 10.17
CA SER A 21 1.92 -1.99 9.51
C SER A 21 1.90 -3.03 8.39
N GLY A 22 3.05 -3.57 7.97
CA GLY A 22 3.10 -4.50 6.84
C GLY A 22 2.70 -3.88 5.50
N ILE A 23 2.90 -2.57 5.34
CA ILE A 23 2.78 -1.91 4.02
C ILE A 23 4.11 -1.99 3.27
N GLU A 24 4.05 -2.03 1.94
CA GLU A 24 5.23 -2.23 1.11
C GLU A 24 5.92 -0.93 0.70
N VAL A 25 5.10 0.08 0.39
CA VAL A 25 5.52 1.41 0.00
C VAL A 25 4.74 2.42 0.81
N PHE A 26 5.40 3.52 1.11
CA PHE A 26 4.84 4.70 1.71
C PHE A 26 5.42 5.93 0.98
N SER A 27 4.58 6.75 0.38
CA SER A 27 4.99 7.94 -0.37
C SER A 27 4.25 9.19 0.11
N PHE A 28 4.93 10.33 0.07
CA PHE A 28 4.32 11.63 0.31
C PHE A 28 4.16 12.38 -1.01
N ALA A 29 2.96 12.87 -1.27
CA ALA A 29 2.60 13.63 -2.45
C ALA A 29 1.93 14.96 -2.05
N PRO A 30 2.65 16.10 -2.10
CA PRO A 30 2.05 17.41 -1.86
C PRO A 30 1.25 17.87 -3.09
N TYR A 31 0.23 18.71 -2.86
CA TYR A 31 -0.51 19.32 -3.96
C TYR A 31 0.23 20.50 -4.56
N VAL A 32 0.43 20.45 -5.87
CA VAL A 32 1.13 21.47 -6.66
C VAL A 32 0.15 22.07 -7.64
N TRP A 33 -0.19 23.34 -7.42
CA TRP A 33 -1.09 24.07 -8.33
C TRP A 33 -0.38 24.46 -9.63
N PRO A 34 -1.12 24.70 -10.73
CA PRO A 34 -0.53 25.02 -12.04
C PRO A 34 0.46 26.20 -12.03
N ASP A 35 0.20 27.22 -11.20
CA ASP A 35 1.07 28.38 -11.02
C ASP A 35 2.33 28.08 -10.18
N GLN A 36 2.35 26.95 -9.47
CA GLN A 36 3.48 26.50 -8.66
C GLN A 36 4.42 25.52 -9.39
N VAL A 37 4.02 24.97 -10.55
CA VAL A 37 4.77 23.91 -11.26
C VAL A 37 6.23 24.28 -11.50
N SER A 38 6.50 25.49 -12.01
CA SER A 38 7.89 25.92 -12.26
C SER A 38 8.71 26.04 -10.98
N ALA A 39 8.10 26.49 -9.88
CA ALA A 39 8.77 26.56 -8.58
C ALA A 39 8.99 25.15 -8.00
N TRP A 40 8.02 24.24 -8.19
CA TRP A 40 8.11 22.85 -7.75
C TRP A 40 9.26 22.12 -8.44
N LEU A 41 9.37 22.21 -9.78
CA LEU A 41 10.45 21.55 -10.51
C LEU A 41 11.82 22.07 -10.09
N ASN A 42 11.99 23.38 -9.94
CA ASN A 42 13.24 23.95 -9.42
C ASN A 42 13.56 23.42 -8.01
N PHE A 43 12.56 23.32 -7.15
CA PHE A 43 12.71 22.77 -5.81
C PHE A 43 13.05 21.28 -5.83
N SER A 44 12.30 20.45 -6.55
CA SER A 44 12.49 19.00 -6.56
C SER A 44 13.86 18.64 -7.14
N HIS A 45 14.29 19.28 -8.23
CA HIS A 45 15.64 19.09 -8.78
C HIS A 45 16.76 19.54 -7.85
N ALA A 46 16.57 20.62 -7.09
CA ALA A 46 17.59 21.11 -6.18
C ALA A 46 17.77 20.21 -4.93
N ASN A 47 16.79 19.37 -4.62
CA ASN A 47 16.73 18.65 -3.34
C ASN A 47 16.65 17.12 -3.46
N ALA A 48 16.26 16.56 -4.61
CA ALA A 48 15.98 15.13 -4.73
C ALA A 48 17.20 14.24 -4.49
N ASP A 49 18.33 14.56 -5.11
CA ASP A 49 19.56 13.77 -4.98
C ASP A 49 19.95 13.61 -3.50
N TRP A 50 19.88 14.70 -2.74
CA TRP A 50 20.23 14.70 -1.33
C TRP A 50 19.35 13.76 -0.49
N TRP A 51 18.02 13.87 -0.58
CA TRP A 51 17.16 13.04 0.27
C TRP A 51 17.15 11.58 -0.20
N ILE A 52 17.25 11.31 -1.51
CA ILE A 52 17.34 9.95 -2.04
C ILE A 52 18.61 9.27 -1.53
N GLU A 53 19.75 9.96 -1.60
CA GLU A 53 21.03 9.44 -1.07
C GLU A 53 20.97 9.22 0.45
N GLN A 54 20.36 10.14 1.20
CA GLN A 54 20.15 9.98 2.64
C GLN A 54 19.31 8.73 2.96
N SER A 55 18.19 8.54 2.24
CA SER A 55 17.30 7.39 2.42
C SER A 55 18.02 6.08 2.05
N ARG A 56 18.77 6.06 0.95
CA ARG A 56 19.58 4.88 0.56
C ARG A 56 20.65 4.53 1.59
N ALA A 57 21.34 5.53 2.15
CA ALA A 57 22.31 5.32 3.21
C ALA A 57 21.65 4.74 4.49
N THR A 58 20.44 5.18 4.80
CA THR A 58 19.64 4.66 5.93
C THR A 58 19.30 3.18 5.72
N VAL A 59 18.79 2.82 4.54
CA VAL A 59 18.51 1.41 4.20
C VAL A 59 19.79 0.56 4.30
N ALA A 60 20.89 1.03 3.70
CA ALA A 60 22.17 0.32 3.73
C ALA A 60 22.68 0.08 5.17
N ALA A 61 22.54 1.06 6.05
CA ALA A 61 22.90 0.94 7.45
C ALA A 61 21.99 -0.06 8.19
N SER A 62 20.68 -0.06 7.90
CA SER A 62 19.74 -0.99 8.52
C SER A 62 20.07 -2.45 8.17
N ILE A 63 20.45 -2.72 6.92
CA ILE A 63 20.85 -4.03 6.42
C ILE A 63 22.18 -4.48 7.03
N ALA A 64 23.16 -3.57 7.12
CA ALA A 64 24.44 -3.87 7.76
C ALA A 64 24.31 -4.26 9.24
N ASN A 65 23.25 -3.79 9.91
CA ASN A 65 22.96 -4.09 11.31
C ASN A 65 22.04 -5.31 11.52
N ALA A 66 21.41 -5.84 10.46
CA ALA A 66 20.52 -6.98 10.52
C ALA A 66 21.26 -8.30 10.24
N ASP A 67 21.14 -9.27 11.15
CA ASP A 67 21.66 -10.63 10.97
C ASP A 67 20.73 -11.40 10.01
N GLN A 68 21.05 -11.36 8.71
CA GLN A 68 20.50 -12.15 7.58
C GLN A 68 18.97 -12.16 7.34
N ASN A 69 18.54 -11.50 6.24
CA ASN A 69 17.72 -12.06 5.13
C ASN A 69 17.02 -11.02 4.24
N LEU A 70 17.02 -9.73 4.59
CA LEU A 70 16.55 -8.65 3.71
C LEU A 70 17.74 -7.94 3.07
N ALA A 71 18.42 -8.65 2.17
CA ALA A 71 19.50 -8.09 1.37
C ALA A 71 18.93 -7.23 0.22
N VAL A 72 18.49 -6.01 0.51
CA VAL A 72 18.50 -4.97 -0.53
C VAL A 72 19.98 -4.68 -0.77
N SER A 73 20.54 -5.23 -1.84
CA SER A 73 21.93 -4.94 -2.16
C SER A 73 22.03 -3.44 -2.40
N VAL A 74 23.08 -2.81 -1.88
CA VAL A 74 23.37 -1.37 -2.08
C VAL A 74 23.56 -1.01 -3.59
N SER A 75 23.46 -2.02 -4.48
CA SER A 75 23.47 -1.93 -5.95
C SER A 75 22.09 -2.05 -6.63
N ASP A 76 21.01 -2.35 -5.92
CA ASP A 76 19.73 -2.74 -6.54
C ASP A 76 18.84 -1.55 -6.93
N TYR A 77 19.39 -0.34 -7.04
CA TYR A 77 18.68 0.84 -7.54
C TYR A 77 19.05 1.13 -8.98
N LEU A 78 18.11 1.65 -9.77
CA LEU A 78 18.37 2.15 -11.12
C LEU A 78 18.92 3.59 -11.03
N PRO A 79 20.21 3.82 -11.37
CA PRO A 79 20.76 5.16 -11.36
C PRO A 79 20.13 6.02 -12.46
N GLY A 80 19.87 7.28 -12.15
CA GLY A 80 19.33 8.25 -13.10
C GLY A 80 18.89 9.54 -12.43
N PRO A 81 18.63 10.60 -13.19
CA PRO A 81 18.00 11.80 -12.65
C PRO A 81 16.52 11.55 -12.32
N ILE A 82 15.93 12.41 -11.51
CA ILE A 82 14.46 12.51 -11.42
C ILE A 82 13.88 13.04 -12.74
N SER A 83 12.57 12.85 -12.95
CA SER A 83 11.90 13.39 -14.14
C SER A 83 11.98 14.92 -14.18
N PRO A 84 12.27 15.54 -15.36
CA PRO A 84 12.37 16.98 -15.51
C PRO A 84 11.02 17.72 -15.50
N VAL A 85 9.93 16.96 -15.46
CA VAL A 85 8.55 17.45 -15.51
C VAL A 85 7.70 16.65 -14.53
N ILE A 86 6.58 17.23 -14.12
CA ILE A 86 5.49 16.42 -13.57
C ILE A 86 4.89 15.66 -14.74
N PHE A 87 4.85 14.33 -14.67
CA PHE A 87 4.43 13.47 -15.77
C PHE A 87 3.30 12.53 -15.36
N ASP A 88 2.51 12.16 -16.34
CA ASP A 88 1.37 11.26 -16.21
C ASP A 88 1.72 9.82 -16.61
N ALA A 89 0.78 8.90 -16.38
CA ALA A 89 0.88 7.51 -16.82
C ALA A 89 0.68 7.29 -18.34
N GLY A 90 0.41 8.34 -19.15
CA GLY A 90 0.16 8.23 -20.59
C GLY A 90 -1.28 8.54 -21.04
N GLU A 91 -1.77 7.85 -22.09
CA GLU A 91 -2.90 8.28 -22.96
C GLU A 91 -4.27 8.48 -22.28
N ASP A 92 -4.45 8.02 -21.03
CA ASP A 92 -5.70 8.14 -20.26
C ASP A 92 -5.62 9.16 -19.11
N THR A 93 -4.96 10.30 -19.34
CA THR A 93 -4.91 11.41 -18.36
C THR A 93 -6.30 11.86 -17.93
N VAL A 94 -6.54 11.84 -16.62
CA VAL A 94 -7.77 12.37 -16.04
C VAL A 94 -7.56 13.84 -15.68
N PRO A 95 -8.45 14.78 -16.09
CA PRO A 95 -8.30 16.17 -15.70
C PRO A 95 -8.49 16.38 -14.18
N HIS A 96 -7.56 17.08 -13.55
CA HIS A 96 -7.63 17.48 -12.13
C HIS A 96 -7.05 18.90 -11.93
N PRO A 97 -7.46 19.64 -10.88
CA PRO A 97 -7.14 21.06 -10.74
C PRO A 97 -5.70 21.37 -10.29
N PHE A 98 -5.01 20.39 -9.70
CA PHE A 98 -3.64 20.46 -9.21
C PHE A 98 -2.99 19.09 -9.40
N TYR A 99 -1.66 19.04 -9.37
CA TYR A 99 -0.89 17.79 -9.46
C TYR A 99 -0.61 17.24 -8.07
N ALA A 100 -0.42 15.92 -7.94
CA ALA A 100 0.14 15.29 -6.75
C ALA A 100 1.38 14.46 -7.11
N PRO A 101 2.53 15.12 -7.38
CA PRO A 101 3.76 14.42 -7.69
C PRO A 101 4.24 13.56 -6.51
N ILE A 102 4.70 12.34 -6.79
CA ILE A 102 5.51 11.56 -5.84
C ILE A 102 6.73 12.41 -5.46
N TRP A 103 6.87 12.72 -4.17
CA TRP A 103 7.99 13.50 -3.66
C TRP A 103 8.98 12.66 -2.86
N GLN A 104 8.63 12.22 -1.66
CA GLN A 104 9.48 11.35 -0.84
C GLN A 104 8.83 9.99 -0.69
N GLN A 105 9.62 8.92 -0.84
CA GLN A 105 9.15 7.54 -0.78
C GLN A 105 10.02 6.71 0.15
N SER A 106 9.39 5.73 0.79
CA SER A 106 10.01 4.75 1.66
C SER A 106 9.43 3.35 1.33
N PRO A 107 10.22 2.37 0.89
CA PRO A 107 11.68 2.43 0.70
C PRO A 107 12.07 3.49 -0.36
N PRO A 108 13.36 3.89 -0.41
CA PRO A 108 13.82 4.84 -1.41
C PRO A 108 13.48 4.30 -2.80
N PRO A 109 13.08 5.18 -3.74
CA PRO A 109 12.61 4.73 -5.05
C PRO A 109 13.67 3.89 -5.75
N PHE A 110 13.23 2.75 -6.31
CA PHE A 110 14.07 1.89 -7.14
C PHE A 110 14.65 2.70 -8.30
N ALA A 111 13.81 3.44 -9.02
CA ALA A 111 14.22 4.34 -10.08
C ALA A 111 13.88 5.80 -9.76
N ASN A 112 14.89 6.67 -9.79
CA ASN A 112 14.73 8.09 -9.43
C ASN A 112 13.69 8.84 -10.27
N TRP A 113 13.46 8.41 -11.52
CA TRP A 113 12.51 9.07 -12.43
C TRP A 113 11.07 9.01 -11.93
N VAL A 114 10.72 8.11 -11.00
CA VAL A 114 9.39 8.04 -10.39
C VAL A 114 9.05 9.29 -9.58
N VAL A 115 10.06 10.03 -9.10
CA VAL A 115 9.84 11.36 -8.52
C VAL A 115 9.29 12.30 -9.57
N ASN A 116 8.27 13.08 -9.20
CA ASN A 116 7.42 13.88 -10.08
C ASN A 116 6.40 13.08 -10.92
N PHE A 117 6.22 11.77 -10.70
CA PHE A 117 5.06 11.06 -11.24
C PHE A 117 3.78 11.58 -10.58
N ASP A 118 2.80 11.98 -11.37
CA ASP A 118 1.53 12.49 -10.85
C ASP A 118 0.56 11.35 -10.55
N TRP A 119 0.32 11.09 -9.27
CA TRP A 119 -0.64 10.07 -8.85
C TRP A 119 -2.04 10.33 -9.42
N LEU A 120 -2.45 11.60 -9.53
CA LEU A 120 -3.80 11.96 -9.97
C LEU A 120 -4.03 11.74 -11.47
N SER A 121 -2.97 11.45 -12.23
CA SER A 121 -3.09 11.01 -13.61
C SER A 121 -3.78 9.65 -13.75
N ILE A 122 -3.84 8.85 -12.69
CA ILE A 122 -4.52 7.56 -12.64
C ILE A 122 -5.89 7.72 -11.98
N SER A 123 -6.94 7.25 -12.66
CA SER A 123 -8.33 7.33 -12.18
C SER A 123 -8.55 6.75 -10.78
N LEU A 124 -7.85 5.65 -10.44
CA LEU A 124 -7.93 5.01 -9.12
C LEU A 124 -7.60 6.00 -7.99
N HIS A 125 -6.50 6.74 -8.14
CA HIS A 125 -6.00 7.68 -7.15
C HIS A 125 -6.80 8.97 -7.12
N LEU A 126 -7.32 9.42 -8.26
CA LEU A 126 -8.20 10.59 -8.29
C LEU A 126 -9.54 10.30 -7.59
N LEU A 127 -10.11 9.11 -7.78
CA LEU A 127 -11.33 8.71 -7.08
C LEU A 127 -11.09 8.57 -5.57
N ALA A 128 -9.96 8.02 -5.16
CA ALA A 128 -9.58 7.96 -3.75
C ALA A 128 -9.34 9.37 -3.16
N LEU A 129 -8.75 10.30 -3.92
CA LEU A 129 -8.65 11.70 -3.51
C LEU A 129 -10.04 12.32 -3.27
N ASP A 130 -10.97 12.14 -4.19
CA ASP A 130 -12.35 12.65 -4.04
C ASP A 130 -13.00 12.09 -2.76
N ALA A 131 -12.84 10.78 -2.52
CA ALA A 131 -13.32 10.13 -1.31
C ALA A 131 -12.67 10.67 -0.04
N MET A 132 -11.35 10.84 -0.05
CA MET A 132 -10.55 11.36 1.06
C MET A 132 -10.94 12.81 1.38
N VAL A 133 -11.20 13.63 0.37
CA VAL A 133 -11.67 15.02 0.55
C VAL A 133 -13.08 15.05 1.12
N GLU A 134 -13.97 14.18 0.65
CA GLU A 134 -15.33 14.05 1.16
C GLU A 134 -15.34 13.59 2.62
N LEU A 135 -14.69 12.47 2.92
CA LEU A 135 -14.67 11.83 4.24
C LEU A 135 -13.75 12.53 5.23
N ARG A 136 -12.75 13.26 4.73
CA ARG A 136 -11.69 13.91 5.52
C ARG A 136 -10.95 12.94 6.44
N HIS A 137 -10.70 11.74 5.92
CA HIS A 137 -10.13 10.62 6.66
C HIS A 137 -9.32 9.74 5.69
N ALA A 138 -8.46 8.88 6.21
CA ALA A 138 -7.84 7.79 5.48
C ALA A 138 -8.87 7.00 4.66
N VAL A 139 -8.58 6.74 3.38
CA VAL A 139 -9.41 5.90 2.51
C VAL A 139 -8.60 4.77 1.89
N LEU A 140 -9.23 3.62 1.74
CA LEU A 140 -8.72 2.46 1.01
C LEU A 140 -9.40 2.35 -0.35
N THR A 141 -8.64 2.09 -1.42
CA THR A 141 -9.17 1.83 -2.76
C THR A 141 -9.75 0.43 -2.88
N VAL A 142 -10.30 0.10 -4.06
CA VAL A 142 -10.46 -1.31 -4.49
C VAL A 142 -9.11 -2.03 -4.50
N VAL A 143 -9.14 -3.36 -4.44
CA VAL A 143 -7.99 -4.17 -4.79
C VAL A 143 -7.71 -4.03 -6.29
N HIS A 144 -6.46 -3.75 -6.65
CA HIS A 144 -6.05 -3.54 -8.03
C HIS A 144 -4.62 -4.03 -8.28
N ASP A 145 -4.29 -4.29 -9.54
CA ASP A 145 -2.91 -4.52 -9.97
C ASP A 145 -2.06 -3.25 -9.79
N LEU A 146 -0.98 -3.36 -9.03
CA LEU A 146 0.00 -2.31 -8.77
C LEU A 146 1.24 -2.38 -9.68
N SER A 147 1.22 -3.21 -10.73
CA SER A 147 2.34 -3.37 -11.67
C SER A 147 2.80 -2.06 -12.33
N TYR A 148 1.95 -1.04 -12.40
CA TYR A 148 2.26 0.27 -12.96
C TYR A 148 3.29 1.07 -12.14
N ILE A 149 3.51 0.72 -10.86
CA ILE A 149 4.62 1.23 -10.03
C ILE A 149 5.75 0.20 -9.86
N GLY A 150 5.61 -0.98 -10.47
CA GLY A 150 6.67 -1.98 -10.57
C GLY A 150 7.88 -1.44 -11.35
N ASP A 151 9.07 -1.83 -10.91
CA ASP A 151 10.37 -1.41 -11.45
C ASP A 151 10.56 0.12 -11.53
N SER A 152 9.84 0.87 -10.70
CA SER A 152 9.99 2.31 -10.54
C SER A 152 9.97 2.71 -9.06
N GLY A 153 8.84 2.48 -8.39
CA GLY A 153 8.70 2.65 -6.94
C GLY A 153 9.38 1.52 -6.18
N LEU A 154 9.09 0.27 -6.56
CA LEU A 154 9.69 -0.95 -6.01
C LEU A 154 10.41 -1.75 -7.09
N ASN A 155 11.48 -2.43 -6.70
CA ASN A 155 12.12 -3.46 -7.53
C ASN A 155 11.24 -4.71 -7.55
N GLN A 156 10.97 -5.28 -8.74
CA GLN A 156 10.18 -6.51 -8.86
C GLN A 156 10.71 -7.67 -8.00
N LYS A 157 12.03 -7.86 -7.94
CA LYS A 157 12.65 -8.94 -7.17
C LYS A 157 12.45 -8.75 -5.67
N ASP A 158 12.48 -7.51 -5.18
CA ASP A 158 12.29 -7.21 -3.77
C ASP A 158 10.83 -7.40 -3.35
N HIS A 159 9.90 -7.00 -4.22
CA HIS A 159 8.47 -7.28 -4.07
C HIS A 159 8.20 -8.80 -4.02
N GLU A 160 8.74 -9.56 -4.98
CA GLU A 160 8.62 -11.03 -4.97
C GLU A 160 9.20 -11.66 -3.68
N ALA A 161 10.35 -11.17 -3.21
CA ALA A 161 10.97 -11.65 -1.98
C ALA A 161 10.14 -11.31 -0.74
N TYR A 162 9.51 -10.13 -0.70
CA TYR A 162 8.63 -9.72 0.38
C TYR A 162 7.45 -10.69 0.53
N HIS A 163 6.69 -10.95 -0.54
CA HIS A 163 5.57 -11.90 -0.49
C HIS A 163 6.02 -13.32 -0.16
N ALA A 164 7.14 -13.77 -0.74
CA ALA A 164 7.69 -15.08 -0.42
C ALA A 164 8.12 -15.23 1.05
N SER A 165 8.39 -14.12 1.75
CA SER A 165 8.71 -14.13 3.18
C SER A 165 7.48 -14.22 4.09
N LEU A 166 6.32 -13.79 3.60
CA LEU A 166 5.08 -13.74 4.36
C LEU A 166 4.33 -15.07 4.27
N VAL A 167 4.09 -15.54 3.05
CA VAL A 167 3.23 -16.69 2.80
C VAL A 167 4.04 -17.84 2.21
N ASN A 168 3.88 -19.05 2.77
CA ASN A 168 4.36 -20.27 2.14
C ASN A 168 3.50 -20.51 0.90
N TRP A 169 3.88 -19.89 -0.22
CA TRP A 169 3.20 -20.08 -1.48
C TRP A 169 3.35 -21.53 -1.93
N GLN A 170 2.28 -22.33 -1.79
CA GLN A 170 2.20 -23.57 -2.55
C GLN A 170 1.78 -23.23 -3.98
N LYS A 171 2.75 -23.41 -4.87
CA LYS A 171 2.65 -23.44 -6.33
C LYS A 171 1.70 -24.54 -6.82
N GLU A 172 0.41 -24.42 -6.55
CA GLU A 172 -0.61 -25.11 -7.33
C GLU A 172 -1.30 -24.09 -8.25
N GLY A 173 -0.51 -23.37 -9.08
CA GLY A 173 -1.05 -22.40 -10.02
C GLY A 173 -0.01 -21.60 -10.82
N THR A 174 -0.50 -20.86 -11.81
CA THR A 174 0.26 -19.94 -12.69
C THR A 174 0.38 -18.52 -12.12
N ASN A 175 -0.07 -18.30 -10.90
CA ASN A 175 -0.28 -16.94 -10.39
C ASN A 175 1.02 -16.26 -9.95
N THR A 176 1.15 -14.97 -10.21
CA THR A 176 2.31 -14.14 -9.82
C THR A 176 2.06 -13.44 -8.47
N THR A 177 3.10 -13.01 -7.75
CA THR A 177 2.93 -12.26 -6.49
C THR A 177 2.17 -10.94 -6.70
N TRP A 178 2.20 -10.36 -7.89
CA TRP A 178 1.39 -9.19 -8.25
C TRP A 178 -0.12 -9.45 -8.28
N GLU A 179 -0.53 -10.71 -8.41
CA GLU A 179 -1.95 -11.10 -8.36
C GLU A 179 -2.43 -11.32 -6.92
N HIS A 180 -1.53 -11.17 -5.94
CA HIS A 180 -1.93 -11.13 -4.55
C HIS A 180 -2.72 -9.83 -4.30
N PRO A 181 -3.74 -9.86 -3.43
CA PRO A 181 -4.57 -8.69 -3.17
C PRO A 181 -3.76 -7.51 -2.61
N HIS A 182 -3.73 -6.43 -3.38
CA HIS A 182 -3.19 -5.13 -2.98
C HIS A 182 -4.23 -4.04 -3.08
N CYS A 183 -4.26 -3.13 -2.12
CA CYS A 183 -4.99 -1.87 -2.25
C CYS A 183 -4.10 -0.69 -1.86
N VAL A 184 -4.57 0.50 -2.16
CA VAL A 184 -3.90 1.75 -1.83
C VAL A 184 -4.65 2.41 -0.68
N LEU A 185 -3.89 2.80 0.35
CA LEU A 185 -4.34 3.72 1.38
C LEU A 185 -3.92 5.13 1.01
N GLN A 186 -4.86 6.08 1.03
CA GLN A 186 -4.56 7.51 0.95
C GLN A 186 -4.98 8.21 2.25
N GLU A 187 -4.00 8.81 2.92
CA GLU A 187 -4.14 9.53 4.19
C GLU A 187 -3.98 11.04 3.97
N PRO A 188 -4.92 11.89 4.42
CA PRO A 188 -4.87 13.32 4.16
C PRO A 188 -3.79 14.03 4.96
N VAL A 189 -3.06 14.94 4.31
CA VAL A 189 -2.18 15.90 4.99
C VAL A 189 -2.90 17.24 5.09
N PHE A 190 -3.36 17.57 6.29
CA PHE A 190 -4.00 18.83 6.60
C PHE A 190 -2.99 19.99 6.72
N ARG A 191 -3.38 21.19 6.28
CA ARG A 191 -2.55 22.40 6.31
C ARG A 191 -2.11 22.76 7.73
N GLU A 192 -3.01 22.58 8.69
CA GLU A 192 -2.79 22.91 10.10
C GLU A 192 -2.75 21.65 10.96
N VAL A 193 -1.72 21.56 11.81
CA VAL A 193 -1.52 20.42 12.72
C VAL A 193 -2.70 20.28 13.68
N ASN A 194 -3.24 19.07 13.81
CA ASN A 194 -4.40 18.73 14.64
C ASN A 194 -5.68 19.53 14.29
N ASN A 195 -5.81 19.98 13.05
CA ASN A 195 -7.00 20.65 12.57
C ASN A 195 -7.49 20.00 11.27
N GLU A 196 -8.29 18.95 11.44
CA GLU A 196 -8.97 18.24 10.36
C GLU A 196 -10.01 19.11 9.63
N ALA A 197 -10.30 20.34 10.05
CA ALA A 197 -11.14 21.28 9.30
C ALA A 197 -10.33 22.18 8.33
N SER A 198 -9.00 22.19 8.43
CA SER A 198 -8.13 22.97 7.54
C SER A 198 -8.00 22.34 6.15
N ASP A 199 -7.52 23.07 5.15
CA ASP A 199 -7.37 22.53 3.79
C ASP A 199 -6.52 21.23 3.80
N ILE A 200 -6.91 20.26 2.98
CA ILE A 200 -6.02 19.15 2.64
C ILE A 200 -5.05 19.70 1.59
N VAL A 201 -3.75 19.61 1.88
CA VAL A 201 -2.68 20.20 1.05
C VAL A 201 -1.76 19.15 0.43
N GLY A 202 -1.98 17.89 0.75
CA GLY A 202 -1.28 16.75 0.18
C GLY A 202 -1.88 15.47 0.73
N HIS A 203 -1.27 14.36 0.37
CA HIS A 203 -1.59 13.08 0.97
C HIS A 203 -0.34 12.24 1.12
N VAL A 204 -0.48 11.25 1.99
CA VAL A 204 0.42 10.12 2.09
C VAL A 204 -0.28 8.94 1.43
N GLU A 205 0.45 8.21 0.60
CA GLU A 205 -0.03 7.01 -0.06
C GLU A 205 0.74 5.78 0.40
N ALA A 206 0.04 4.68 0.65
CA ALA A 206 0.65 3.41 1.04
C ALA A 206 0.05 2.21 0.30
N SER A 207 0.91 1.28 -0.11
CA SER A 207 0.49 0.00 -0.71
C SER A 207 0.30 -1.05 0.39
N ILE A 208 -0.93 -1.53 0.55
CA ILE A 208 -1.29 -2.57 1.51
C ILE A 208 -1.29 -3.92 0.80
N ALA A 209 -0.38 -4.80 1.21
CA ALA A 209 -0.38 -6.21 0.86
C ALA A 209 -1.19 -6.99 1.91
N TRP A 210 -2.36 -7.51 1.53
CA TRP A 210 -3.26 -8.14 2.50
C TRP A 210 -2.71 -9.43 3.13
N ASP A 211 -1.79 -10.10 2.43
CA ASP A 211 -1.10 -11.28 2.94
C ASP A 211 -0.40 -11.01 4.28
N ALA A 212 0.20 -9.82 4.43
CA ALA A 212 0.96 -9.43 5.61
C ALA A 212 0.10 -9.42 6.88
N TYR A 213 -1.21 -9.21 6.73
CA TYR A 213 -2.17 -9.14 7.84
C TYR A 213 -2.70 -10.50 8.26
N LEU A 214 -2.44 -11.56 7.47
CA LEU A 214 -2.96 -12.90 7.69
C LEU A 214 -1.90 -13.89 8.20
N VAL A 215 -0.63 -13.50 8.18
CA VAL A 215 0.50 -14.31 8.64
C VAL A 215 0.69 -14.16 10.15
N GLY A 216 1.01 -15.26 10.84
CA GLY A 216 1.24 -15.26 12.29
C GLY A 216 -0.02 -15.02 13.15
N LEU A 217 -1.22 -15.10 12.57
CA LEU A 217 -2.48 -14.91 13.31
C LEU A 217 -2.86 -16.10 14.19
N LEU A 218 -2.60 -17.34 13.74
CA LEU A 218 -2.98 -18.54 14.47
C LEU A 218 -1.76 -19.17 15.15
N PRO A 219 -1.90 -19.70 16.38
CA PRO A 219 -0.82 -20.45 17.02
C PRO A 219 -0.39 -21.66 16.18
N GLU A 220 0.89 -22.05 16.30
CA GLU A 220 1.40 -23.28 15.70
C GLU A 220 0.52 -24.48 16.09
N GLY A 221 0.18 -25.31 15.09
CA GLY A 221 -0.69 -26.48 15.24
C GLY A 221 -2.18 -26.22 15.06
N VAL A 222 -2.64 -24.96 15.01
CA VAL A 222 -4.04 -24.65 14.66
C VAL A 222 -4.19 -24.62 13.14
N ARG A 223 -4.99 -25.52 12.57
CA ARG A 223 -5.11 -25.68 11.11
C ARG A 223 -6.56 -25.68 10.67
N GLY A 224 -6.80 -25.41 9.39
CA GLY A 224 -8.12 -25.50 8.80
C GLY A 224 -9.02 -24.29 9.08
N ILE A 225 -8.49 -23.07 8.96
CA ILE A 225 -9.30 -21.85 8.96
C ILE A 225 -9.27 -21.25 7.57
N THR A 226 -10.42 -20.94 7.00
CA THR A 226 -10.51 -20.16 5.76
C THR A 226 -10.90 -18.73 6.09
N VAL A 227 -10.17 -17.76 5.54
CA VAL A 227 -10.46 -16.33 5.67
C VAL A 227 -10.80 -15.78 4.29
N VAL A 228 -11.93 -15.09 4.21
CA VAL A 228 -12.35 -14.33 3.03
C VAL A 228 -12.17 -12.86 3.36
N LEU A 229 -11.26 -12.20 2.66
CA LEU A 229 -11.16 -10.74 2.63
C LEU A 229 -12.23 -10.24 1.65
N GLU A 230 -13.23 -9.53 2.17
CA GLU A 230 -14.25 -8.87 1.35
C GLU A 230 -14.16 -7.35 1.49
N ASN A 231 -14.72 -6.63 0.50
CA ASN A 231 -14.89 -5.19 0.60
C ASN A 231 -16.27 -4.69 0.13
N SER A 232 -16.63 -3.49 0.57
CA SER A 232 -17.90 -2.83 0.21
C SER A 232 -18.03 -2.50 -1.29
N CYS A 233 -16.92 -2.59 -2.03
CA CYS A 233 -16.88 -2.40 -3.47
C CYS A 233 -17.16 -3.70 -4.26
N GLY A 234 -17.49 -4.79 -3.57
CA GLY A 234 -17.95 -6.05 -4.17
C GLY A 234 -16.84 -7.01 -4.58
N GLN A 235 -15.63 -6.84 -4.06
CA GLN A 235 -14.53 -7.79 -4.25
C GLN A 235 -14.43 -8.76 -3.07
N ALA A 236 -14.00 -9.98 -3.35
CA ALA A 236 -13.67 -10.99 -2.36
C ALA A 236 -12.38 -11.73 -2.75
N PHE A 237 -11.62 -12.17 -1.77
CA PHE A 237 -10.36 -12.90 -1.91
C PHE A 237 -10.24 -13.90 -0.77
N SER A 238 -9.87 -15.15 -1.05
CA SER A 238 -9.82 -16.17 0.00
C SER A 238 -8.40 -16.64 0.29
N TYR A 239 -8.20 -17.00 1.55
CA TYR A 239 -6.96 -17.51 2.11
C TYR A 239 -7.25 -18.69 3.02
N ASP A 240 -6.37 -19.68 3.02
CA ASP A 240 -6.35 -20.70 4.07
C ASP A 240 -5.23 -20.40 5.07
N LEU A 241 -5.54 -20.53 6.35
CA LEU A 241 -4.59 -20.32 7.44
C LEU A 241 -4.25 -21.67 8.10
N ASP A 242 -2.96 -21.93 8.22
CA ASP A 242 -2.38 -23.09 8.90
C ASP A 242 -1.24 -22.61 9.81
N GLY A 243 -1.53 -22.55 11.10
CA GLY A 243 -0.68 -21.99 12.14
C GLY A 243 -0.22 -20.58 11.77
N ASN A 244 1.10 -20.40 11.70
CA ASN A 244 1.69 -19.11 11.38
C ASN A 244 1.70 -18.78 9.88
N SER A 245 1.18 -19.65 9.01
CA SER A 245 1.20 -19.47 7.54
C SER A 245 -0.18 -19.13 6.99
N ALA A 246 -0.20 -18.26 5.98
CA ALA A 246 -1.37 -18.03 5.14
C ALA A 246 -1.11 -18.51 3.70
N PHE A 247 -2.14 -18.99 3.02
CA PHE A 247 -2.10 -19.52 1.65
C PHE A 247 -3.18 -18.85 0.82
N TYR A 248 -2.79 -18.03 -0.17
CA TYR A 248 -3.76 -17.36 -1.04
C TYR A 248 -4.42 -18.38 -1.99
N ARG A 249 -5.75 -18.46 -1.96
CA ARG A 249 -6.56 -19.35 -2.81
C ARG A 249 -6.96 -18.71 -4.13
N GLY A 250 -7.06 -17.38 -4.17
CA GLY A 250 -7.47 -16.63 -5.36
C GLY A 250 -8.60 -15.64 -5.08
N SER A 251 -9.05 -14.97 -6.14
CA SER A 251 -10.20 -14.08 -6.09
C SER A 251 -11.51 -14.86 -5.99
N GLY A 252 -12.40 -14.38 -5.14
CA GLY A 252 -13.69 -14.96 -4.83
C GLY A 252 -13.75 -15.46 -3.38
N ASP A 253 -14.95 -15.86 -3.03
CA ASP A 253 -15.24 -16.55 -1.77
C ASP A 253 -15.17 -18.07 -2.00
N PHE A 254 -14.19 -18.72 -1.34
CA PHE A 254 -13.92 -20.15 -1.42
C PHE A 254 -14.19 -20.89 -0.09
N HIS A 255 -14.92 -20.30 0.85
CA HIS A 255 -15.27 -21.02 2.07
C HIS A 255 -16.19 -22.23 1.78
N ASP A 256 -16.19 -23.21 2.69
CA ASP A 256 -17.10 -24.35 2.63
C ASP A 256 -18.50 -23.93 3.11
N PRO A 257 -19.54 -23.97 2.26
CA PRO A 257 -20.88 -23.50 2.62
C PRO A 257 -21.55 -24.28 3.76
N SER A 258 -21.04 -25.46 4.11
CA SER A 258 -21.53 -26.18 5.30
C SER A 258 -21.25 -25.43 6.60
N PHE A 259 -20.33 -24.46 6.57
CA PHE A 259 -19.95 -23.60 7.68
C PHE A 259 -20.50 -22.16 7.60
N ASP A 260 -21.42 -21.84 6.68
CA ASP A 260 -22.07 -20.52 6.54
C ASP A 260 -22.48 -19.90 7.90
N LYS A 261 -23.04 -20.75 8.77
CA LYS A 261 -23.58 -20.34 10.08
C LYS A 261 -22.53 -20.11 11.15
N MET A 262 -21.26 -20.36 10.85
CA MET A 262 -20.14 -20.28 11.78
C MET A 262 -19.19 -19.11 11.49
N VAL A 263 -19.49 -18.29 10.48
CA VAL A 263 -18.69 -17.12 10.12
C VAL A 263 -18.47 -16.18 11.31
N LYS A 264 -17.25 -15.65 11.41
CA LYS A 264 -16.91 -14.49 12.23
C LYS A 264 -16.41 -13.38 11.32
N SER A 265 -17.12 -12.25 11.33
CA SER A 265 -16.70 -11.04 10.62
C SER A 265 -15.87 -10.17 11.54
N VAL A 266 -14.71 -9.72 11.04
CA VAL A 266 -13.82 -8.75 11.69
C VAL A 266 -13.69 -7.55 10.75
N PRO A 267 -14.27 -6.39 11.09
CA PRO A 267 -14.15 -5.19 10.26
C PRO A 267 -12.72 -4.65 10.27
N PHE A 268 -12.24 -4.19 9.11
CA PHE A 268 -10.97 -3.47 8.95
C PHE A 268 -11.26 -2.03 8.55
N TYR A 269 -11.81 -1.26 9.50
CA TYR A 269 -12.07 0.17 9.39
C TYR A 269 -12.39 0.77 10.75
N ASP A 270 -12.28 2.10 10.89
CA ASP A 270 -12.63 2.85 12.11
C ASP A 270 -13.58 4.03 11.83
N PHE A 271 -14.41 3.91 10.79
CA PHE A 271 -15.39 4.95 10.45
C PHE A 271 -16.56 4.96 11.43
N GLN A 272 -16.87 6.14 11.98
CA GLN A 272 -18.08 6.35 12.81
C GLN A 272 -19.36 6.32 11.97
N ASP A 273 -19.33 6.91 10.78
CA ASP A 273 -20.44 6.93 9.83
C ASP A 273 -20.18 5.89 8.73
N VAL A 274 -20.48 4.63 9.05
CA VAL A 274 -20.23 3.46 8.18
C VAL A 274 -21.07 3.53 6.91
N GLU A 275 -22.32 4.01 6.98
CA GLU A 275 -23.21 4.13 5.82
C GLU A 275 -22.62 5.12 4.82
N ARG A 276 -22.24 6.31 5.28
CA ARG A 276 -21.58 7.30 4.43
C ARG A 276 -20.29 6.77 3.83
N ALA A 277 -19.40 6.18 4.63
CA ALA A 277 -18.13 5.64 4.15
C ALA A 277 -18.33 4.52 3.12
N THR A 278 -19.39 3.72 3.26
CA THR A 278 -19.77 2.67 2.30
C THR A 278 -20.25 3.26 0.96
N GLU A 279 -20.98 4.37 1.00
CA GLU A 279 -21.56 5.01 -0.19
C GLU A 279 -20.59 5.93 -0.95
N THR A 280 -19.53 6.41 -0.29
CA THR A 280 -18.52 7.29 -0.89
C THR A 280 -17.72 6.54 -1.96
N LYS A 281 -17.89 6.94 -3.21
CA LYS A 281 -17.14 6.39 -4.36
C LYS A 281 -15.65 6.68 -4.22
N GLY A 282 -14.83 5.70 -4.60
CA GLY A 282 -13.37 5.79 -4.47
C GLY A 282 -12.83 5.25 -3.15
N HIS A 283 -13.72 4.87 -2.24
CA HIS A 283 -13.38 4.22 -0.98
C HIS A 283 -14.08 2.86 -0.84
N CYS A 284 -13.37 1.88 -0.27
CA CYS A 284 -13.88 0.57 0.09
C CYS A 284 -13.61 0.29 1.58
N LEU A 285 -14.64 -0.18 2.28
CA LEU A 285 -14.50 -0.76 3.61
C LEU A 285 -14.16 -2.23 3.48
N TYR A 286 -13.15 -2.70 4.22
CA TYR A 286 -12.71 -4.09 4.19
C TYR A 286 -13.17 -4.86 5.43
N SER A 287 -13.34 -6.17 5.30
CA SER A 287 -13.64 -7.06 6.41
C SER A 287 -13.04 -8.44 6.16
N PHE A 288 -12.62 -9.10 7.24
CA PHE A 288 -12.22 -10.51 7.22
C PHE A 288 -13.41 -11.36 7.68
N LEU A 289 -13.90 -12.24 6.82
CA LEU A 289 -14.85 -13.28 7.18
C LEU A 289 -14.09 -14.59 7.45
N ILE A 290 -14.16 -15.06 8.67
CA ILE A 290 -13.37 -16.18 9.17
C ILE A 290 -14.29 -17.38 9.36
N TYR A 291 -13.96 -18.49 8.71
CA TYR A 291 -14.73 -19.74 8.70
C TYR A 291 -13.87 -20.89 9.23
N PRO A 292 -14.41 -21.78 10.09
CA PRO A 292 -13.78 -23.06 10.30
C PRO A 292 -13.91 -23.92 9.04
N THR A 293 -12.99 -24.86 8.86
CA THR A 293 -13.13 -25.91 7.85
C THR A 293 -13.43 -27.26 8.50
N ARG A 294 -13.66 -28.26 7.65
CA ARG A 294 -13.80 -29.65 8.09
C ARG A 294 -12.56 -30.14 8.86
N GLU A 295 -11.37 -29.74 8.43
CA GLU A 295 -10.12 -30.10 9.10
C GLU A 295 -10.07 -29.57 10.53
N PHE A 296 -10.43 -28.30 10.73
CA PHE A 296 -10.50 -27.71 12.07
C PHE A 296 -11.55 -28.39 12.95
N GLU A 297 -12.73 -28.70 12.39
CA GLU A 297 -13.77 -29.43 13.13
C GLU A 297 -13.30 -30.82 13.57
N ASP A 298 -12.65 -31.57 12.67
CA ASP A 298 -12.21 -32.93 12.94
C ASP A 298 -11.07 -32.96 13.98
N GLU A 299 -10.15 -31.98 13.95
CA GLU A 299 -9.10 -31.83 14.96
C GLU A 299 -9.67 -31.48 16.35
N TYR A 300 -10.64 -30.56 16.41
CA TYR A 300 -11.28 -30.16 17.68
C TYR A 300 -12.12 -31.29 18.31
N ARG A 301 -12.57 -32.27 17.51
CA ARG A 301 -13.37 -33.41 17.97
C ARG A 301 -12.54 -34.64 18.37
N SER A 302 -11.23 -34.62 18.11
CA SER A 302 -10.29 -35.69 18.46
C SER A 302 -9.82 -35.63 19.92
#